data_AF-A0A528HD90-F1
#
_entry.id   AF-A0A528HD90-F1
#
_cell.length_a   1.000
_cell.length_b   1.000
_cell.length_c   1.000
_cell.angle_alpha   90.00
_cell.angle_beta   90.00
_cell.angle_gamma   90.00
#
_symmetry.space_group_name_H-M   'P 1'
#
loop_
_entity.id
_entity.type
_entity.pdbx_description
1 polymer ?
#
loop_
_entity_poly.entity_id
_entity_poly.type
_entity_poly.pdbx_seq_one_letter_code
_entity_poly.pdbx_strand_id
1 'polypeptide(L)'
;MTVGRTFLRSMLVVAAFAGGLQAAFADEWRTTSSLIGESKYGNNFQRYDYVNPNAPKGGTLNSVVLGTFDSFNPYIVQGSFAAGFVPFGGGLLYDTLME
;
A
#
# COMPACT_ATOMS: atom_id res chain seq x y z
N MET A 1 56.80 -25.15 5.71
CA MET A 1 55.58 -25.02 6.55
C MET A 1 54.74 -23.80 6.14
N THR A 2 54.56 -23.54 4.85
CA THR A 2 53.94 -22.29 4.32
C THR A 2 52.58 -22.52 3.66
N VAL A 3 52.29 -23.75 3.23
CA VAL A 3 51.05 -24.13 2.52
C VAL A 3 49.82 -24.12 3.43
N GLY A 4 49.96 -24.49 4.72
CA GLY A 4 48.85 -24.48 5.67
C GLY A 4 48.33 -23.07 6.02
N ARG A 5 49.20 -22.06 5.99
CA ARG A 5 48.84 -20.66 6.31
C ARG A 5 48.14 -19.94 5.15
N THR A 6 48.49 -20.29 3.91
CA THR A 6 47.78 -19.78 2.72
C THR A 6 46.41 -20.44 2.59
N PHE A 7 46.30 -21.76 2.79
CA PHE A 7 45.01 -22.45 2.82
C PHE A 7 44.05 -21.88 3.88
N LEU A 8 44.55 -21.63 5.10
CA LEU A 8 43.73 -21.08 6.19
C LEU A 8 43.23 -19.65 5.89
N ARG A 9 44.06 -18.83 5.22
CA ARG A 9 43.66 -17.47 4.79
C ARG A 9 42.62 -17.51 3.67
N SER A 10 42.78 -18.40 2.68
CA SER A 10 41.80 -18.59 1.62
C SER A 10 40.45 -19.05 2.17
N MET A 11 40.47 -19.97 3.15
CA MET A 11 39.24 -20.45 3.80
C MET A 11 38.53 -19.35 4.59
N LEU A 12 39.29 -18.49 5.27
CA LEU A 12 38.76 -17.32 5.99
C LEU A 12 38.13 -16.29 5.05
N VAL A 13 38.72 -16.06 3.88
CA VAL A 13 38.16 -15.15 2.87
C VAL A 13 36.85 -15.70 2.28
N VAL A 14 36.78 -17.00 2.00
CA VAL A 14 35.55 -17.65 1.51
C VAL A 14 34.44 -17.61 2.57
N ALA A 15 34.77 -17.86 3.84
CA ALA A 15 33.80 -17.77 4.93
C ALA A 15 33.27 -16.34 5.14
N ALA A 16 34.13 -15.32 5.01
CA ALA A 16 33.74 -13.92 5.06
C ALA A 16 32.86 -13.49 3.86
N PHE A 17 33.11 -14.05 2.67
CA PHE A 17 32.31 -13.78 1.47
C PHE A 17 30.94 -14.48 1.54
N ALA A 18 30.87 -15.69 2.11
CA ALA A 18 29.62 -16.40 2.34
C ALA A 18 28.75 -15.74 3.42
N GLY A 19 29.35 -15.16 4.47
CA GLY A 19 28.64 -14.42 5.51
C GLY A 19 28.05 -13.07 5.07
N GLY A 20 28.44 -12.57 3.90
CA GLY A 20 27.92 -11.33 3.31
C GLY A 20 26.64 -11.48 2.48
N LEU A 21 26.25 -12.72 2.14
CA LEU A 21 24.96 -12.97 1.50
C LEU A 21 23.86 -12.99 2.58
N GLN A 22 23.45 -11.81 3.02
CA GLN A 22 22.15 -11.67 3.67
C GLN A 22 21.09 -11.85 2.60
N ALA A 23 20.41 -13.00 2.60
CA ALA A 23 19.19 -13.17 1.84
C ALA A 23 18.19 -12.12 2.34
N ALA A 24 17.75 -11.24 1.45
CA ALA A 24 16.61 -10.38 1.72
C ALA A 24 15.38 -11.30 1.80
N PHE A 25 14.94 -11.62 3.02
CA PHE A 25 13.64 -12.22 3.23
C PHE A 25 12.58 -11.18 2.88
N ALA A 26 11.56 -11.61 2.13
CA ALA A 26 10.40 -10.75 1.90
C ALA A 26 9.81 -10.36 3.27
N ASP A 27 9.47 -9.08 3.42
CA ASP A 27 8.77 -8.60 4.60
C ASP A 27 7.47 -9.39 4.78
N GLU A 28 7.04 -9.54 6.03
CA GLU A 28 5.82 -10.27 6.38
C GLU A 28 4.62 -9.66 5.65
N TRP A 29 3.74 -10.49 5.07
CA TRP A 29 2.56 -9.99 4.37
C TRP A 29 1.70 -9.14 5.30
N ARG A 30 1.51 -7.86 4.95
CA ARG A 30 0.67 -6.93 5.70
C ARG A 30 -0.65 -6.71 4.97
N THR A 31 -1.76 -6.82 5.70
CA THR A 31 -3.11 -6.50 5.20
C THR A 31 -3.60 -5.12 5.64
N THR A 32 -2.84 -4.43 6.49
CA THR A 32 -3.21 -3.13 7.06
C THR A 32 -2.00 -2.22 7.16
N SER A 33 -2.20 -0.91 7.01
CA SER A 33 -1.19 0.12 7.25
C SER A 33 -1.77 1.23 8.11
N SER A 34 -0.99 1.75 9.05
CA SER A 34 -1.42 2.83 9.96
C SER A 34 -0.21 3.63 10.41
N LEU A 35 -0.38 4.95 10.53
CA LEU A 35 0.70 5.87 10.89
C LEU A 35 0.97 5.91 12.40
N ILE A 36 -0.03 5.58 13.23
CA ILE A 36 -0.02 5.87 14.67
C ILE A 36 0.00 4.62 15.56
N GLY A 37 -0.23 3.43 14.99
CA GLY A 37 -0.32 2.19 15.77
C GLY A 37 -0.99 1.07 15.00
N GLU A 38 -1.32 -0.01 15.69
CA GLU A 38 -1.96 -1.18 15.07
C GLU A 38 -3.39 -0.86 14.57
N SER A 39 -3.83 -1.62 13.55
CA SER A 39 -5.20 -1.53 13.04
C SER A 39 -6.20 -1.93 14.13
N LYS A 40 -7.29 -1.15 14.25
CA LYS A 40 -8.46 -1.53 15.06
C LYS A 40 -9.03 -2.90 14.64
N TYR A 41 -8.89 -3.24 13.36
CA TYR A 41 -9.38 -4.47 12.79
C TYR A 41 -8.22 -5.45 12.65
N GLY A 42 -8.27 -6.56 13.39
CA GLY A 42 -7.28 -7.63 13.32
C GLY A 42 -7.43 -8.50 12.06
N ASN A 43 -6.73 -9.63 12.06
CA ASN A 43 -6.54 -10.47 10.87
C ASN A 43 -7.82 -11.09 10.27
N ASN A 44 -8.93 -11.12 11.01
CA ASN A 44 -10.21 -11.70 10.56
C ASN A 44 -11.22 -10.63 10.10
N PHE A 45 -10.76 -9.49 9.61
CA PHE A 45 -11.61 -8.42 9.11
C PHE A 45 -12.54 -8.91 7.98
N GLN A 46 -13.83 -8.59 8.09
CA GLN A 46 -14.85 -8.90 7.08
C GLN A 46 -15.47 -7.64 6.48
N ARG A 47 -15.62 -6.59 7.29
CA ARG A 47 -16.16 -5.28 6.92
C ARG A 47 -15.95 -4.29 8.07
N TYR A 48 -16.00 -3.01 7.78
CA TYR A 48 -16.02 -1.97 8.81
C TYR A 48 -17.31 -2.03 9.63
N ASP A 49 -17.23 -1.58 10.89
CA ASP A 49 -18.35 -1.61 11.84
C ASP A 49 -19.54 -0.74 11.43
N TYR A 50 -19.29 0.32 10.66
CA TYR A 50 -20.32 1.22 10.13
C TYR A 50 -21.02 0.70 8.86
N VAL A 51 -20.64 -0.47 8.33
CA VAL A 51 -21.25 -1.03 7.11
C VAL A 51 -22.51 -1.81 7.46
N ASN A 52 -23.65 -1.39 6.90
CA ASN A 52 -24.86 -2.19 6.91
C ASN A 52 -24.75 -3.33 5.87
N PRO A 53 -24.65 -4.61 6.28
CA PRO A 53 -24.54 -5.74 5.35
C PRO A 53 -25.81 -5.96 4.51
N ASN A 54 -26.95 -5.56 5.05
CA ASN A 54 -28.25 -5.77 4.44
C ASN A 54 -28.70 -4.52 3.65
N ALA A 55 -27.76 -3.65 3.29
CA ALA A 55 -28.06 -2.47 2.50
C ALA A 55 -28.69 -2.88 1.16
N PRO A 56 -29.91 -2.40 0.82
CA PRO A 56 -30.51 -2.70 -0.47
C PRO A 56 -29.60 -2.18 -1.59
N LYS A 57 -29.48 -2.98 -2.65
CA LYS A 57 -28.65 -2.64 -3.81
C LYS A 57 -29.54 -2.09 -4.93
N GLY A 58 -29.06 -1.04 -5.59
CA GLY A 58 -29.77 -0.36 -6.67
C GLY A 58 -30.43 0.96 -6.25
N GLY A 59 -31.20 1.53 -7.17
CA GLY A 59 -31.76 2.88 -7.06
C GLY A 59 -30.86 3.96 -7.68
N THR A 60 -31.25 5.23 -7.53
CA THR A 60 -30.52 6.39 -8.07
C THR A 60 -30.17 7.36 -6.95
N LEU A 61 -28.88 7.63 -6.80
CA LEU A 61 -28.38 8.69 -5.92
C LEU A 61 -28.32 10.00 -6.70
N ASN A 62 -29.16 10.97 -6.33
CA ASN A 62 -29.09 12.34 -6.84
C ASN A 62 -28.47 13.23 -5.77
N SER A 63 -27.27 13.76 -6.05
CA SER A 63 -26.52 14.62 -5.12
C SER A 63 -26.25 15.99 -5.76
N VAL A 64 -26.14 17.03 -4.94
CA VAL A 64 -25.88 18.41 -5.37
C VAL A 64 -24.57 18.87 -4.76
N VAL A 65 -23.72 19.49 -5.58
CA VAL A 65 -22.47 20.13 -5.14
C VAL A 65 -22.46 21.56 -5.64
N LEU A 66 -22.09 22.49 -4.76
CA LEU A 66 -21.98 23.91 -5.09
C LEU A 66 -20.70 24.16 -5.91
N GLY A 67 -20.82 24.94 -6.99
CA GLY A 67 -19.70 25.30 -7.88
C GLY A 67 -19.93 24.86 -9.32
N THR A 68 -18.83 24.78 -10.08
CA THR A 68 -18.80 24.26 -11.46
C THR A 68 -17.55 23.41 -11.66
N PHE A 69 -17.51 22.67 -12.76
CA PHE A 69 -16.33 21.93 -13.20
C PHE A 69 -16.04 22.24 -14.66
N ASP A 70 -14.78 22.06 -15.06
CA ASP A 70 -14.32 22.18 -16.45
C ASP A 70 -13.51 20.96 -16.91
N SER A 71 -13.29 19.98 -16.03
CA SER A 71 -12.50 18.78 -16.29
C SER A 71 -13.05 17.56 -15.55
N PHE A 72 -12.87 16.38 -16.15
CA PHE A 72 -13.09 15.07 -15.52
C PHE A 72 -11.78 14.38 -15.11
N ASN A 73 -10.63 15.04 -15.30
CA ASN A 73 -9.33 14.56 -14.82
C ASN A 73 -8.99 15.27 -13.49
N PRO A 74 -8.94 14.56 -12.34
CA PRO A 74 -8.64 15.17 -11.05
C PRO A 74 -7.16 15.46 -10.81
N TYR A 75 -6.26 15.05 -11.71
CA TYR A 75 -4.81 15.16 -11.52
C TYR A 75 -4.16 16.31 -12.31
N ILE A 76 -4.98 17.26 -12.76
CA ILE A 76 -4.52 18.46 -13.48
C ILE A 76 -4.02 19.53 -12.51
N VAL A 77 -3.05 20.33 -12.95
CA VAL A 77 -2.49 21.43 -12.14
C VAL A 77 -3.45 22.63 -12.06
N GLN A 78 -4.27 22.84 -13.09
CA GLN A 78 -5.19 23.97 -13.20
C GLN A 78 -6.54 23.51 -13.78
N GLY A 79 -7.61 24.08 -13.23
CA GLY A 79 -9.01 23.78 -13.57
C GLY A 79 -9.76 23.29 -12.33
N SER A 80 -11.03 22.93 -12.51
CA SER A 80 -11.90 22.40 -11.45
C SER A 80 -12.44 21.03 -11.86
N PHE A 81 -12.09 19.98 -11.12
CA PHE A 81 -12.58 18.63 -11.37
C PHE A 81 -14.03 18.45 -10.91
N ALA A 82 -14.76 17.58 -11.59
CA ALA A 82 -16.15 17.28 -11.24
C ALA A 82 -16.29 16.62 -9.84
N ALA A 83 -17.44 16.82 -9.21
CA ALA A 83 -17.77 16.14 -7.96
C ALA A 83 -17.76 14.61 -8.14
N GLY A 84 -17.38 13.88 -7.08
CA GLY A 84 -17.22 12.42 -7.12
C GLY A 84 -15.79 11.96 -7.41
N PHE A 85 -14.94 12.86 -7.92
CA PHE A 85 -13.49 12.68 -7.90
C PHE A 85 -12.88 13.27 -6.62
N VAL A 86 -11.69 12.79 -6.26
CA VAL A 86 -10.93 13.25 -5.10
C VAL A 86 -9.48 13.53 -5.47
N PRO A 87 -8.83 14.53 -4.83
CA PRO A 87 -7.51 15.01 -5.26
C PRO A 87 -6.35 14.04 -5.00
N PHE A 88 -6.50 13.02 -4.14
CA PHE A 88 -5.41 12.11 -3.74
C PHE A 88 -5.70 10.63 -4.03
N GLY A 89 -6.43 10.34 -5.11
CA GLY A 89 -6.84 8.97 -5.45
C GLY A 89 -8.07 8.52 -4.66
N GLY A 90 -8.84 7.61 -5.25
CA GLY A 90 -10.15 7.22 -4.74
C GLY A 90 -11.31 7.92 -5.45
N GLY A 91 -12.46 7.96 -4.78
CA GLY A 91 -13.69 8.56 -5.27
C GLY A 91 -14.61 7.51 -5.87
N LEU A 92 -15.40 7.90 -6.88
CA LEU A 92 -16.36 6.98 -7.52
C LEU A 92 -15.76 6.21 -8.70
N LEU A 93 -14.63 6.65 -9.25
CA LEU A 93 -14.07 6.10 -10.50
C LEU A 93 -12.63 5.59 -10.40
N TYR A 94 -11.83 6.13 -9.48
CA TYR A 94 -10.44 5.70 -9.29
C TYR A 94 -10.30 4.98 -7.95
N ASP A 95 -9.40 4.00 -7.90
CA ASP A 95 -9.07 3.26 -6.68
C ASP A 95 -7.62 3.55 -6.26
N THR A 96 -7.38 3.47 -4.95
CA THR A 96 -6.04 3.47 -4.36
C THR A 96 -5.54 2.04 -4.16
N LEU A 97 -4.25 1.89 -3.87
CA LEU A 97 -3.67 0.57 -3.60
C LEU A 97 -4.21 -0.06 -2.31
N MET A 98 -4.51 0.77 -1.32
CA MET A 98 -5.04 0.40 0.00
C MET A 98 -6.19 1.36 0.34
N GLU A 99 -7.13 0.91 1.18
CA GLU A 99 -8.26 1.68 1.70
C GLU A 99 -8.24 1.76 3.24
#